data_AF-A0A2G5PB21-F1
#
_entry.id   AF-A0A2G5PB21-F1
#
_cell.length_a   1.000
_cell.length_b   1.000
_cell.length_c   1.000
_cell.angle_alpha   90.00
_cell.angle_beta   90.00
_cell.angle_gamma   90.00
#
_symmetry.space_group_name_H-M   'P 1'
#
loop_
_entity.id
_entity.type
_entity.pdbx_description
1 polymer ?
#
loop_
_entity_poly.entity_id
_entity_poly.type
_entity_poly.pdbx_seq_one_letter_code
_entity_poly.pdbx_strand_id
1 'polypeptide(L)'
;MRLAQWRENAGRRGVGPPALAAIADRCRITADSFAVLDALTEITDPAGKSFFAIPAGSSAGDIAAAVLMTYVLNAGTGYRAAGAPGDFAETPYSVAEVRRIAARQRRNRWSYPRAALAVNRGGALATTPNGMLMGVGGPVLSAVSFRGGTTWGDVFAVNVAAAGDPVEALRANIGCGRACFARDDGVLRAGSLSLDRLLHHEERHAQQWAVRGAARMVADYAAGQLYAATTGRPHPMEVDAGLSDGGYR
;
A
#
# COMPACT_ATOMS: atom_id res chain seq x y z
N MET A 1 2.62 22.96 6.79
CA MET A 1 1.19 22.60 6.55
C MET A 1 0.85 21.20 7.06
N ARG A 2 1.64 20.18 6.74
CA ARG A 2 1.35 18.77 7.04
C ARG A 2 1.26 18.38 8.52
N LEU A 3 2.00 19.04 9.41
CA LEU A 3 1.88 18.80 10.87
C LEU A 3 0.47 19.10 11.40
N ALA A 4 -0.18 20.15 10.88
CA ALA A 4 -1.56 20.49 11.25
C ALA A 4 -2.53 19.44 10.71
N GLN A 5 -2.37 19.05 9.44
CA GLN A 5 -3.15 17.98 8.82
C GLN A 5 -3.01 16.64 9.57
N TRP A 6 -1.80 16.30 10.04
CA TRP A 6 -1.60 15.07 10.84
C TRP A 6 -2.44 15.09 12.12
N ARG A 7 -2.47 16.21 12.84
CA ARG A 7 -3.29 16.38 14.05
C ARG A 7 -4.79 16.31 13.75
N GLU A 8 -5.21 16.89 12.64
CA GLU A 8 -6.61 16.84 12.20
C GLU A 8 -7.02 15.41 11.82
N ASN A 9 -6.21 14.71 11.04
CA ASN A 9 -6.41 13.32 10.65
C ASN A 9 -6.50 12.42 11.89
N ALA A 10 -5.63 12.64 12.87
CA ALA A 10 -5.63 11.94 14.14
C ALA A 10 -6.92 12.20 14.94
N GLY A 11 -7.37 13.46 15.00
CA GLY A 11 -8.63 13.83 15.65
C GLY A 11 -9.84 13.15 15.02
N ARG A 12 -9.93 13.12 13.68
CA ARG A 12 -11.00 12.40 12.95
C ARG A 12 -11.02 10.90 13.22
N ARG A 13 -9.91 10.33 13.69
CA ARG A 13 -9.75 8.90 13.99
C ARG A 13 -9.74 8.59 15.48
N GLY A 14 -10.06 9.56 16.33
CA GLY A 14 -10.10 9.37 17.78
C GLY A 14 -8.72 9.17 18.42
N VAL A 15 -7.62 9.50 17.71
CA VAL A 15 -6.26 9.42 18.25
C VAL A 15 -6.00 10.66 19.11
N GLY A 16 -5.88 10.45 20.42
CA GLY A 16 -5.68 11.53 21.38
C GLY A 16 -4.28 12.16 21.34
N PRO A 17 -4.13 13.41 21.85
CA PRO A 17 -2.84 14.10 21.92
C PRO A 17 -1.70 13.31 22.61
N PRO A 18 -1.93 12.53 23.69
CA PRO A 18 -0.86 11.73 24.31
C PRO A 18 -0.24 10.69 23.36
N ALA A 19 -1.05 10.07 22.49
CA ALA A 19 -0.56 9.11 21.50
C ALA A 19 0.29 9.80 20.43
N LEU A 20 -0.14 10.98 19.96
CA LEU A 20 0.63 11.79 19.00
C LEU A 20 1.96 12.26 19.58
N ALA A 21 1.97 12.73 20.83
CA ALA A 21 3.19 13.13 21.51
C ALA A 21 4.16 11.95 21.66
N ALA A 22 3.66 10.76 22.03
CA ALA A 22 4.48 9.57 22.12
C ALA A 22 5.06 9.14 20.76
N ILE A 23 4.30 9.24 19.67
CA ILE A 23 4.79 8.96 18.31
C ILE A 23 5.84 9.99 17.89
N ALA A 24 5.56 11.28 18.09
CA ALA A 24 6.50 12.34 17.75
C ALA A 24 7.86 12.15 18.44
N ASP A 25 7.84 11.91 19.76
CA ASP A 25 9.04 11.69 20.56
C ASP A 25 9.75 10.37 20.19
N ARG A 26 9.05 9.24 20.33
CA ARG A 26 9.68 7.91 20.25
C ARG A 26 9.99 7.43 18.83
N CYS A 27 9.35 8.03 17.82
CA CYS A 27 9.64 7.78 16.41
C CYS A 27 10.40 8.95 15.76
N ARG A 28 10.74 9.99 16.52
CA ARG A 28 11.46 11.19 16.06
C ARG A 28 10.78 11.87 14.87
N ILE A 29 9.44 11.95 14.92
CA ILE A 29 8.66 12.65 13.89
C ILE A 29 8.62 14.13 14.25
N THR A 30 9.19 14.96 13.39
CA THR A 30 9.20 16.42 13.48
C THR A 30 8.38 17.03 12.35
N ALA A 31 8.23 18.36 12.34
CA ALA A 31 7.63 19.06 11.20
C ALA A 31 8.40 18.76 9.90
N ASP A 32 9.74 18.76 9.96
CA ASP A 32 10.62 18.51 8.81
C ASP A 32 10.50 17.09 8.27
N SER A 33 10.08 16.13 9.09
CA SER A 33 9.81 14.76 8.60
C SER A 33 8.78 14.76 7.46
N PHE A 34 7.82 15.69 7.46
CA PHE A 34 6.80 15.77 6.42
C PHE A 34 7.24 16.52 5.16
N ALA A 35 8.42 17.14 5.13
CA ALA A 35 8.89 17.92 3.98
C ALA A 35 8.95 17.09 2.68
N VAL A 36 9.22 15.78 2.80
CA VAL A 36 9.21 14.85 1.67
C VAL A 36 7.85 14.76 0.97
N LEU A 37 6.74 15.06 1.67
CA LEU A 37 5.39 15.05 1.10
C LEU A 37 5.00 16.39 0.48
N ASP A 38 5.63 17.50 0.88
CA ASP A 38 5.29 18.84 0.39
C ASP A 38 5.66 19.03 -1.09
N ALA A 39 6.63 18.26 -1.58
CA ALA A 39 7.02 18.23 -2.99
C ALA A 39 6.18 17.28 -3.85
N LEU A 40 5.24 16.54 -3.26
CA LEU A 40 4.48 15.50 -3.95
C LEU A 40 3.04 15.94 -4.19
N THR A 41 2.47 15.49 -5.31
CA THR A 41 1.06 15.70 -5.61
C THR A 41 0.21 14.77 -4.76
N GLU A 42 -0.59 15.35 -3.87
CA GLU A 42 -1.55 14.62 -3.06
C GLU A 42 -2.77 14.19 -3.90
N ILE A 43 -3.21 12.96 -3.69
CA ILE A 43 -4.45 12.39 -4.23
C ILE A 43 -5.27 11.94 -3.03
N THR A 44 -6.52 12.36 -2.94
CA THR A 44 -7.40 12.00 -1.82
C THR A 44 -8.44 11.00 -2.29
N ASP A 45 -8.65 9.93 -1.53
CA ASP A 45 -9.72 8.97 -1.81
C ASP A 45 -11.09 9.49 -1.29
N PRO A 46 -12.22 8.83 -1.64
CA PRO A 46 -13.54 9.23 -1.15
C PRO A 46 -13.70 9.19 0.38
N ALA A 47 -12.83 8.49 1.10
CA ALA A 47 -12.81 8.43 2.55
C ALA A 47 -11.93 9.51 3.20
N GLY A 48 -11.35 10.41 2.39
CA GLY A 48 -10.50 11.50 2.87
C GLY A 48 -9.08 11.07 3.26
N LYS A 49 -8.61 9.90 2.78
CA LYS A 49 -7.25 9.43 3.00
C LYS A 49 -6.31 9.99 1.95
N SER A 50 -5.11 10.36 2.38
CA SER A 50 -4.08 10.96 1.53
C SER A 50 -3.18 9.89 0.92
N PHE A 51 -3.01 9.96 -0.39
CA PHE A 51 -2.01 9.27 -1.19
C PHE A 51 -1.11 10.33 -1.81
N PHE A 52 0.15 9.99 -2.13
CA PHE A 52 1.06 10.93 -2.78
C PHE A 52 1.70 10.32 -4.01
N ALA A 53 1.49 10.94 -5.16
CA ALA A 53 2.09 10.50 -6.42
C ALA A 53 3.61 10.72 -6.38
N ILE A 54 4.36 9.69 -6.78
CA ILE A 54 5.81 9.71 -6.86
C ILE A 54 6.24 10.26 -8.22
N PRO A 55 6.93 11.42 -8.30
CA PRO A 55 7.41 11.94 -9.56
C PRO A 55 8.62 11.15 -10.06
N ALA A 56 8.81 11.15 -11.39
CA ALA A 56 10.07 10.71 -11.99
C ALA A 56 11.26 11.50 -11.41
N GLY A 57 12.42 10.85 -11.31
CA GLY A 57 13.61 11.41 -10.68
C GLY A 57 13.67 11.23 -9.15
N SER A 58 12.61 10.76 -8.50
CA SER A 58 12.62 10.49 -7.05
C SER A 58 13.65 9.43 -6.68
N SER A 59 14.42 9.69 -5.63
CA SER A 59 15.39 8.70 -5.11
C SER A 59 14.69 7.60 -4.32
N ALA A 60 15.33 6.44 -4.21
CA ALA A 60 14.80 5.35 -3.38
C ALA A 60 14.62 5.74 -1.90
N GLY A 61 15.50 6.63 -1.39
CA GLY A 61 15.42 7.13 -0.02
C GLY A 61 14.21 8.05 0.18
N ASP A 62 13.97 8.97 -0.75
CA ASP A 62 12.83 9.89 -0.69
C ASP A 62 11.51 9.12 -0.81
N ILE A 63 11.46 8.12 -1.69
CA ILE A 63 10.27 7.25 -1.81
C ILE A 63 10.02 6.52 -0.48
N ALA A 64 11.02 5.91 0.12
CA ALA A 64 10.85 5.21 1.40
C ALA A 64 10.37 6.16 2.51
N ALA A 65 10.97 7.37 2.59
CA ALA A 65 10.54 8.40 3.53
C ALA A 65 9.09 8.84 3.28
N ALA A 66 8.72 9.12 2.03
CA ALA A 66 7.36 9.49 1.64
C ALA A 66 6.34 8.41 2.04
N VAL A 67 6.68 7.14 1.84
CA VAL A 67 5.80 6.02 2.19
C VAL A 67 5.55 5.95 3.69
N LEU A 68 6.60 6.05 4.53
CA LEU A 68 6.42 6.10 5.99
C LEU A 68 5.61 7.32 6.42
N MET A 69 5.93 8.49 5.85
CA MET A 69 5.28 9.73 6.23
C MET A 69 3.83 9.81 5.78
N THR A 70 3.47 9.13 4.69
CA THR A 70 2.08 8.99 4.25
C THR A 70 1.26 8.19 5.27
N TYR A 71 1.80 7.08 5.79
CA TYR A 71 1.15 6.34 6.88
C TYR A 71 0.99 7.22 8.14
N VAL A 72 2.06 7.92 8.53
CA VAL A 72 2.04 8.80 9.71
C VAL A 72 0.99 9.89 9.54
N LEU A 73 0.99 10.60 8.40
CA LEU A 73 0.05 11.68 8.11
C LEU A 73 -1.40 11.21 8.21
N ASN A 74 -1.73 10.04 7.66
CA ASN A 74 -3.08 9.48 7.70
C ASN A 74 -3.54 9.07 9.11
N ALA A 75 -2.64 9.03 10.10
CA ALA A 75 -2.93 8.65 11.47
C ALA A 75 -3.58 7.25 11.58
N GLY A 76 -3.00 6.30 10.83
CA GLY A 76 -3.44 4.91 10.75
C GLY A 76 -4.08 4.60 9.40
N THR A 77 -4.61 3.39 9.25
CA THR A 77 -5.22 2.93 7.98
C THR A 77 -6.74 2.89 8.01
N GLY A 78 -7.38 3.06 9.18
CA GLY A 78 -8.84 2.95 9.29
C GLY A 78 -9.31 1.52 9.46
N TYR A 79 -8.40 0.63 9.89
CA TYR A 79 -8.73 -0.56 10.67
C TYR A 79 -9.93 -0.25 11.58
N ARG A 80 -11.00 -1.04 11.45
CA ARG A 80 -12.32 -0.77 12.05
C ARG A 80 -12.26 -0.45 13.54
N ALA A 81 -13.31 0.20 14.05
CA ALA A 81 -13.59 0.16 15.48
C ALA A 81 -13.70 -1.29 16.00
N ALA A 82 -13.07 -1.56 17.14
CA ALA A 82 -13.11 -2.84 17.86
C ALA A 82 -14.51 -3.47 17.90
N GLY A 83 -14.60 -4.76 17.56
CA GLY A 83 -15.85 -5.56 17.54
C GLY A 83 -16.63 -5.53 16.23
N ALA A 84 -16.18 -4.75 15.25
CA ALA A 84 -16.80 -4.58 13.96
C ALA A 84 -16.70 -5.86 13.04
N PRO A 85 -17.73 -6.50 12.42
CA PRO A 85 -17.53 -7.74 11.61
C PRO A 85 -16.80 -7.55 10.26
N GLY A 86 -15.49 -7.77 10.17
CA GLY A 86 -14.72 -7.64 8.91
C GLY A 86 -13.41 -8.43 8.88
N ASP A 87 -12.76 -8.43 7.72
CA ASP A 87 -11.65 -9.34 7.38
C ASP A 87 -10.37 -9.16 8.19
N PHE A 88 -10.18 -7.98 8.77
CA PHE A 88 -8.92 -7.63 9.44
C PHE A 88 -9.17 -7.03 10.83
N ALA A 89 -8.40 -7.51 11.81
CA ALA A 89 -8.45 -7.04 13.19
C ALA A 89 -7.88 -5.63 13.35
N GLU A 90 -8.46 -4.82 14.23
CA GLU A 90 -8.00 -3.44 14.43
C GLU A 90 -6.53 -3.39 14.89
N THR A 91 -5.73 -2.54 14.24
CA THR A 91 -4.37 -2.23 14.69
C THR A 91 -4.29 -0.76 15.11
N PRO A 92 -4.17 -0.46 16.42
CA PRO A 92 -4.19 0.92 16.91
C PRO A 92 -3.04 1.76 16.37
N TYR A 93 -3.34 3.00 15.99
CA TYR A 93 -2.33 3.98 15.61
C TYR A 93 -1.47 4.35 16.83
N SER A 94 -0.23 3.85 16.84
CA SER A 94 0.62 3.86 18.02
C SER A 94 2.11 3.87 17.65
N VAL A 95 2.96 4.12 18.64
CA VAL A 95 4.42 4.00 18.51
C VAL A 95 4.82 2.61 18.01
N ALA A 96 4.19 1.56 18.54
CA ALA A 96 4.48 0.19 18.15
C ALA A 96 4.16 -0.04 16.67
N GLU A 97 3.03 0.49 16.21
CA GLU A 97 2.60 0.31 14.82
C GLU A 97 3.45 1.10 13.82
N VAL A 98 3.76 2.37 14.12
CA VAL A 98 4.70 3.16 13.30
C VAL A 98 6.05 2.44 13.19
N ARG A 99 6.54 1.86 14.29
CA ARG A 99 7.80 1.08 14.31
C ARG A 99 7.69 -0.23 13.54
N ARG A 100 6.54 -0.91 13.58
CA ARG A 100 6.28 -2.14 12.81
C ARG A 100 6.38 -1.85 11.32
N ILE A 101 5.72 -0.80 10.84
CA ILE A 101 5.76 -0.38 9.43
C ILE A 101 7.19 0.02 9.04
N ALA A 102 7.86 0.85 9.84
CA ALA A 102 9.25 1.21 9.56
C ALA A 102 10.19 -0.02 9.53
N ALA A 103 9.94 -1.03 10.38
CA ALA A 103 10.69 -2.28 10.36
C ALA A 103 10.41 -3.12 9.10
N ARG A 104 9.14 -3.21 8.66
CA ARG A 104 8.76 -3.86 7.39
C ARG A 104 9.49 -3.19 6.22
N GLN A 105 9.45 -1.87 6.14
CA GLN A 105 10.12 -1.10 5.09
C GLN A 105 11.63 -1.32 5.05
N ARG A 106 12.29 -1.38 6.22
CA ARG A 106 13.73 -1.70 6.27
C ARG A 106 14.04 -3.09 5.72
N ARG A 107 13.19 -4.09 5.98
CA ARG A 107 13.35 -5.45 5.44
C ARG A 107 13.04 -5.53 3.94
N ASN A 108 12.08 -4.74 3.49
CA ASN A 108 11.69 -4.62 2.09
C ASN A 108 12.48 -3.55 1.31
N ARG A 109 13.53 -2.95 1.89
CA ARG A 109 14.24 -1.79 1.31
C ARG A 109 14.73 -1.98 -0.13
N TRP A 110 14.92 -3.23 -0.53
CA TRP A 110 15.32 -3.64 -1.88
C TRP A 110 14.26 -3.34 -2.95
N SER A 111 13.00 -3.07 -2.57
CA SER A 111 11.93 -2.73 -3.51
C SER A 111 11.95 -1.25 -3.91
N TYR A 112 12.47 -0.34 -3.08
CA TYR A 112 12.48 1.10 -3.38
C TYR A 112 13.35 1.53 -4.57
N PRO A 113 14.57 0.98 -4.79
CA PRO A 113 15.31 1.24 -6.02
C PRO A 113 14.54 0.82 -7.28
N ARG A 114 13.71 -0.21 -7.17
CA ARG A 114 12.88 -0.70 -8.27
C ARG A 114 11.62 0.13 -8.46
N ALA A 115 11.06 0.68 -7.38
CA ALA A 115 10.02 1.69 -7.45
C ALA A 115 10.52 2.97 -8.15
N ALA A 116 11.72 3.45 -7.80
CA ALA A 116 12.37 4.56 -8.50
C ALA A 116 12.57 4.26 -10.00
N LEU A 117 13.01 3.03 -10.31
CA LEU A 117 13.14 2.58 -11.70
C LEU A 117 11.79 2.54 -12.44
N ALA A 118 10.72 2.13 -11.77
CA ALA A 118 9.38 2.05 -12.35
C ALA A 118 8.86 3.42 -12.77
N VAL A 119 8.92 4.44 -11.90
CA VAL A 119 8.51 5.81 -12.27
C VAL A 119 9.38 6.39 -13.39
N ASN A 120 10.68 6.10 -13.38
CA ASN A 120 11.61 6.56 -14.42
C ASN A 120 11.42 5.86 -15.77
N ARG A 121 10.67 4.75 -15.82
CA ARG A 121 10.39 3.99 -17.04
C ARG A 121 8.92 4.02 -17.43
N GLY A 122 8.20 5.07 -17.05
CA GLY A 122 6.83 5.31 -17.49
C GLY A 122 5.76 4.53 -16.72
N GLY A 123 6.08 4.02 -15.52
CA GLY A 123 5.05 3.61 -14.56
C GLY A 123 4.60 4.80 -13.70
N ALA A 124 3.42 4.70 -13.10
CA ALA A 124 2.96 5.63 -12.07
C ALA A 124 2.89 4.92 -10.72
N LEU A 125 3.37 5.58 -9.66
CA LEU A 125 3.37 5.07 -8.30
C LEU A 125 2.79 6.13 -7.36
N ALA A 126 2.08 5.67 -6.32
CA ALA A 126 1.65 6.50 -5.21
C ALA A 126 1.96 5.82 -3.88
N THR A 127 2.30 6.61 -2.87
CA THR A 127 2.29 6.16 -1.48
C THR A 127 0.86 5.90 -1.02
N THR A 128 0.70 4.93 -0.13
CA THR A 128 -0.61 4.54 0.40
C THR A 128 -0.70 4.81 1.90
N PRO A 129 -1.92 4.96 2.44
CA PRO A 129 -2.16 5.05 3.87
C PRO A 129 -1.62 3.86 4.68
N ASN A 130 -1.37 2.71 4.05
CA ASN A 130 -0.89 1.45 4.67
C ASN A 130 0.65 1.36 4.78
N GLY A 131 1.35 2.44 4.43
CA GLY A 131 2.81 2.51 4.50
C GLY A 131 3.50 1.67 3.42
N MET A 132 2.83 1.46 2.29
CA MET A 132 3.34 0.79 1.09
C MET A 132 3.12 1.67 -0.16
N LEU A 133 3.57 1.21 -1.31
CA LEU A 133 3.33 1.81 -2.62
C LEU A 133 2.24 1.03 -3.35
N MET A 134 1.45 1.73 -4.17
CA MET A 134 0.65 1.12 -5.23
C MET A 134 1.02 1.76 -6.56
N GLY A 135 1.02 0.98 -7.64
CA GLY A 135 1.37 1.52 -8.94
C GLY A 135 0.79 0.76 -10.12
N VAL A 136 0.82 1.42 -11.27
CA VAL A 136 0.26 0.96 -12.53
C VAL A 136 1.20 1.28 -13.69
N GLY A 137 1.15 0.45 -14.73
CA GLY A 137 1.82 0.70 -15.99
C GLY A 137 3.36 0.64 -15.95
N GLY A 138 3.95 0.85 -17.12
CA GLY A 138 5.40 0.75 -17.32
C GLY A 138 5.94 -0.69 -17.26
N PRO A 139 7.06 -0.97 -17.93
CA PRO A 139 7.57 -2.33 -18.09
C PRO A 139 7.99 -2.97 -16.76
N VAL A 140 8.37 -2.17 -15.76
CA VAL A 140 8.82 -2.68 -14.45
C VAL A 140 7.64 -3.25 -13.65
N LEU A 141 6.52 -2.52 -13.57
CA LEU A 141 5.35 -2.99 -12.81
C LEU A 141 4.60 -4.07 -13.60
N SER A 142 4.50 -3.93 -14.92
CA SER A 142 3.89 -4.95 -15.78
C SER A 142 4.60 -6.30 -15.72
N ALA A 143 5.92 -6.34 -15.49
CA ALA A 143 6.68 -7.60 -15.39
C ALA A 143 6.38 -8.40 -14.11
N VAL A 144 5.82 -7.77 -13.08
CA VAL A 144 5.51 -8.41 -11.80
C VAL A 144 4.02 -8.49 -11.49
N SER A 145 3.19 -7.77 -12.26
CA SER A 145 1.74 -7.74 -12.11
C SER A 145 1.09 -8.95 -12.78
N PHE A 146 0.38 -9.78 -12.00
CA PHE A 146 -0.38 -10.92 -12.51
C PHE A 146 -1.84 -10.87 -12.00
N ARG A 147 -2.81 -11.27 -12.83
CA ARG A 147 -4.26 -11.33 -12.49
C ARG A 147 -4.85 -10.01 -11.97
N GLY A 148 -5.08 -9.86 -10.67
CA GLY A 148 -5.61 -8.64 -10.05
C GLY A 148 -4.53 -7.64 -9.64
N GLY A 149 -3.29 -8.08 -9.61
CA GLY A 149 -2.13 -7.33 -9.12
C GLY A 149 -1.26 -8.22 -8.24
N THR A 150 -0.05 -7.77 -7.96
CA THR A 150 0.92 -8.51 -7.15
C THR A 150 1.66 -7.56 -6.22
N THR A 151 1.73 -7.92 -4.93
CA THR A 151 2.65 -7.24 -4.01
C THR A 151 4.05 -7.82 -4.10
N TRP A 152 5.03 -6.93 -4.28
CA TRP A 152 6.45 -7.22 -4.39
C TRP A 152 7.26 -6.33 -3.44
N GLY A 153 7.66 -6.90 -2.29
CA GLY A 153 8.20 -6.11 -1.20
C GLY A 153 7.12 -5.16 -0.68
N ASP A 154 7.36 -3.85 -0.72
CA ASP A 154 6.36 -2.83 -0.37
C ASP A 154 5.66 -2.21 -1.61
N VAL A 155 5.72 -2.83 -2.78
CA VAL A 155 5.07 -2.31 -4.01
C VAL A 155 3.93 -3.21 -4.43
N PHE A 156 2.70 -2.73 -4.35
CA PHE A 156 1.55 -3.36 -5.00
C PHE A 156 1.45 -2.91 -6.45
N ALA A 157 1.81 -3.79 -7.37
CA ALA A 157 1.66 -3.57 -8.81
C ALA A 157 0.25 -3.99 -9.23
N VAL A 158 -0.61 -3.01 -9.53
CA VAL A 158 -2.00 -3.26 -9.94
C VAL A 158 -2.02 -3.72 -11.39
N ASN A 159 -2.78 -4.77 -11.68
CA ASN A 159 -2.96 -5.21 -13.06
C ASN A 159 -4.02 -4.38 -13.77
N VAL A 160 -3.58 -3.28 -14.37
CA VAL A 160 -4.39 -2.45 -15.27
C VAL A 160 -3.83 -2.58 -16.67
N ALA A 161 -4.69 -2.80 -17.67
CA ALA A 161 -4.25 -2.89 -19.05
C ALA A 161 -3.66 -1.55 -19.46
N ALA A 162 -2.59 -1.62 -20.27
CA ALA A 162 -1.72 -0.49 -20.62
C ALA A 162 -2.38 0.55 -21.55
N ALA A 163 -3.71 0.58 -21.67
CA ALA A 163 -4.43 1.51 -22.52
C ALA A 163 -4.58 2.86 -21.81
N GLY A 164 -3.59 3.74 -21.93
CA GLY A 164 -3.68 5.15 -21.50
C GLY A 164 -2.53 5.64 -20.63
N ASP A 165 -2.70 6.85 -20.08
CA ASP A 165 -1.75 7.48 -19.17
C ASP A 165 -1.78 6.80 -17.79
N PRO A 166 -0.66 6.19 -17.34
CA PRO A 166 -0.57 5.56 -16.02
C PRO A 166 -0.89 6.50 -14.85
N VAL A 167 -0.58 7.79 -14.96
CA VAL A 167 -0.87 8.77 -13.89
C VAL A 167 -2.38 8.97 -13.74
N GLU A 168 -3.09 9.14 -14.86
CA GLU A 168 -4.55 9.26 -14.87
C GLU A 168 -5.21 7.95 -14.39
N ALA A 169 -4.72 6.80 -14.83
CA ALA A 169 -5.21 5.50 -14.36
C ALA A 169 -5.04 5.34 -12.84
N LEU A 170 -3.90 5.76 -12.28
CA LEU A 170 -3.63 5.72 -10.85
C LEU A 170 -4.55 6.66 -10.07
N ARG A 171 -4.73 7.90 -10.55
CA ARG A 171 -5.66 8.86 -9.96
C ARG A 171 -7.09 8.37 -9.98
N ALA A 172 -7.54 7.79 -11.09
CA ALA A 172 -8.88 7.22 -11.21
C ALA A 172 -9.09 6.05 -10.25
N ASN A 173 -8.09 5.17 -10.12
CA ASN A 173 -8.13 4.04 -9.19
C ASN A 173 -8.27 4.51 -7.73
N ILE A 174 -7.43 5.47 -7.30
CA ILE A 174 -7.51 6.06 -5.95
C ILE A 174 -8.81 6.82 -5.74
N GLY A 175 -9.17 7.69 -6.69
CA GLY A 175 -10.32 8.59 -6.58
C GLY A 175 -11.67 7.87 -6.57
N CYS A 176 -11.77 6.65 -7.13
CA CYS A 176 -13.00 5.87 -7.04
C CYS A 176 -13.15 5.12 -5.70
N GLY A 177 -12.07 4.96 -4.92
CA GLY A 177 -12.09 4.25 -3.62
C GLY A 177 -12.37 2.75 -3.73
N ARG A 178 -12.32 2.18 -4.94
CA ARG A 178 -12.63 0.78 -5.24
C ARG A 178 -11.47 0.16 -6.00
N ALA A 179 -11.29 -1.13 -5.82
CA ALA A 179 -10.30 -1.86 -6.59
C ALA A 179 -10.73 -1.89 -8.06
N CYS A 180 -9.95 -1.22 -8.93
CA CYS A 180 -10.15 -1.27 -10.37
C CYS A 180 -9.20 -2.28 -11.00
N PHE A 181 -9.75 -3.17 -11.82
CA PHE A 181 -8.99 -4.17 -12.56
C PHE A 181 -9.28 -4.05 -14.05
N ALA A 182 -8.29 -4.39 -14.87
CA ALA A 182 -8.55 -4.62 -16.28
C ALA A 182 -9.44 -5.85 -16.43
N ARG A 183 -10.49 -5.75 -17.24
CA ARG A 183 -11.19 -6.93 -17.75
C ARG A 183 -10.48 -7.42 -19.02
N ASP A 184 -10.94 -8.55 -19.57
CA ASP A 184 -10.37 -9.15 -20.78
C ASP A 184 -10.39 -8.20 -22.00
N ASP A 185 -11.24 -7.18 -21.97
CA ASP A 185 -11.35 -6.10 -22.96
C ASP A 185 -10.30 -4.97 -22.78
N GLY A 186 -9.44 -5.08 -21.76
CA GLY A 186 -8.45 -4.06 -21.41
C GLY A 186 -9.04 -2.79 -20.79
N VAL A 187 -10.34 -2.76 -20.51
CA VAL A 187 -11.00 -1.60 -19.89
C VAL A 187 -10.90 -1.73 -18.37
N LEU A 188 -10.46 -0.65 -17.72
CA LEU A 188 -10.50 -0.53 -16.28
C LEU A 188 -11.95 -0.45 -15.80
N ARG A 189 -12.35 -1.38 -14.93
CA ARG A 189 -13.66 -1.35 -14.28
C ARG A 189 -13.51 -1.46 -12.77
N ALA A 190 -14.21 -0.58 -12.05
CA ALA A 190 -14.32 -0.68 -10.61
C ALA A 190 -15.03 -1.99 -10.23
N GLY A 191 -14.36 -2.78 -9.39
CA GLY A 191 -14.90 -4.02 -8.83
C GLY A 191 -15.83 -3.80 -7.65
N SER A 192 -16.21 -4.89 -6.99
CA SER A 192 -17.02 -4.93 -5.76
C SER A 192 -16.22 -4.52 -4.51
N LEU A 193 -14.90 -4.76 -4.53
CA LEU A 193 -13.97 -4.60 -3.42
C LEU A 193 -13.56 -3.14 -3.19
N SER A 194 -13.57 -2.69 -1.93
CA SER A 194 -13.03 -1.36 -1.59
C SER A 194 -11.51 -1.34 -1.73
N LEU A 195 -10.97 -0.22 -2.22
CA LEU A 195 -9.52 -0.05 -2.36
C LEU A 195 -8.82 -0.19 -1.00
N ASP A 196 -9.45 0.32 0.06
CA ASP A 196 -8.92 0.18 1.41
C ASP A 196 -8.77 -1.29 1.84
N ARG A 197 -9.80 -2.11 1.63
CA ARG A 197 -9.76 -3.54 1.98
C ARG A 197 -8.72 -4.28 1.16
N LEU A 198 -8.58 -3.93 -0.11
CA LEU A 198 -7.51 -4.44 -0.97
C LEU A 198 -6.13 -4.06 -0.43
N LEU A 199 -5.88 -2.78 -0.12
CA LEU A 199 -4.57 -2.34 0.37
C LEU A 199 -4.19 -2.96 1.72
N HIS A 200 -5.17 -3.34 2.54
CA HIS A 200 -4.92 -4.12 3.76
C HIS A 200 -4.50 -5.56 3.46
N HIS A 201 -5.14 -6.21 2.49
CA HIS A 201 -4.72 -7.52 2.01
C HIS A 201 -3.27 -7.47 1.48
N GLU A 202 -2.97 -6.47 0.65
CA GLU A 202 -1.64 -6.27 0.05
C GLU A 202 -0.57 -5.90 1.10
N GLU A 203 -0.96 -5.19 2.18
CA GLU A 203 -0.08 -4.92 3.30
C GLU A 203 0.36 -6.20 4.04
N ARG A 204 -0.52 -7.21 4.11
CA ARG A 204 -0.16 -8.52 4.67
C ARG A 204 0.81 -9.27 3.75
N HIS A 205 0.66 -9.19 2.44
CA HIS A 205 1.68 -9.71 1.53
C HIS A 205 3.02 -8.99 1.69
N ALA A 206 3.02 -7.66 1.84
CA ALA A 206 4.25 -6.91 2.12
C ALA A 206 4.90 -7.36 3.44
N GLN A 207 4.10 -7.67 4.46
CA GLN A 207 4.57 -8.25 5.72
C GLN A 207 5.13 -9.67 5.53
N GLN A 208 4.51 -10.52 4.70
CA GLN A 208 5.03 -11.84 4.36
C GLN A 208 6.40 -11.75 3.67
N TRP A 209 6.59 -10.83 2.71
CA TRP A 209 7.89 -10.53 2.11
C TRP A 209 8.93 -10.14 3.16
N ALA A 210 8.55 -9.26 4.10
CA ALA A 210 9.46 -8.80 5.14
C ALA A 210 9.86 -9.92 6.12
N VAL A 211 8.97 -10.87 6.41
CA VAL A 211 9.25 -11.99 7.34
C VAL A 211 10.05 -13.10 6.64
N ARG A 212 9.65 -13.48 5.43
CA ARG A 212 10.24 -14.61 4.70
C ARG A 212 11.53 -14.23 3.98
N GLY A 213 11.65 -12.97 3.56
CA GLY A 213 12.69 -12.53 2.64
C GLY A 213 12.41 -12.99 1.20
N ALA A 214 13.11 -12.39 0.24
CA ALA A 214 12.72 -12.50 -1.16
C ALA A 214 12.78 -13.92 -1.74
N ALA A 215 13.88 -14.65 -1.49
CA ALA A 215 14.06 -16.00 -2.02
C ALA A 215 13.02 -16.98 -1.46
N ARG A 216 12.77 -16.93 -0.16
CA ARG A 216 11.81 -17.82 0.50
C ARG A 216 10.37 -17.47 0.12
N MET A 217 10.04 -16.19 -0.04
CA MET A 217 8.72 -15.78 -0.54
C MET A 217 8.43 -16.40 -1.92
N VAL A 218 9.38 -16.33 -2.85
CA VAL A 218 9.23 -16.92 -4.19
C VAL A 218 9.03 -18.43 -4.11
N ALA A 219 9.83 -19.11 -3.28
CA ALA A 219 9.70 -20.56 -3.09
C ALA A 219 8.35 -20.96 -2.48
N ASP A 220 7.91 -20.26 -1.43
CA ASP A 220 6.64 -20.53 -0.75
C ASP A 220 5.44 -20.25 -1.66
N TYR A 221 5.51 -19.20 -2.49
CA TYR A 221 4.47 -18.89 -3.46
C TYR A 221 4.39 -19.95 -4.57
N ALA A 222 5.54 -20.42 -5.09
CA ALA A 222 5.56 -21.50 -6.06
C ALA A 222 4.99 -22.82 -5.48
N ALA A 223 5.35 -23.15 -4.24
CA ALA A 223 4.82 -24.32 -3.53
C ALA A 223 3.31 -24.20 -3.28
N GLY A 224 2.82 -23.02 -2.88
CA GLY A 224 1.40 -22.77 -2.69
C GLY A 224 0.60 -22.88 -3.98
N GLN A 225 1.16 -22.44 -5.12
CA GLN A 225 0.55 -22.59 -6.44
C GLN A 225 0.40 -24.07 -6.82
N LEU A 226 1.42 -24.88 -6.58
CA LEU A 226 1.36 -26.33 -6.79
C LEU A 226 0.31 -26.99 -5.88
N TYR A 227 0.26 -26.60 -4.61
CA TYR A 227 -0.75 -27.09 -3.67
C TYR A 227 -2.18 -26.76 -4.13
N ALA A 228 -2.43 -25.52 -4.56
CA ALA A 228 -3.75 -25.10 -5.04
C ALA A 228 -4.16 -25.87 -6.31
N ALA A 229 -3.23 -26.05 -7.25
CA ALA A 229 -3.48 -26.80 -8.48
C ALA A 229 -3.77 -28.29 -8.23
N THR A 230 -3.10 -28.91 -7.26
CA THR A 230 -3.24 -30.34 -6.96
C THR A 230 -4.42 -30.67 -6.06
N THR A 231 -4.80 -29.76 -5.17
CA THR A 231 -5.87 -30.00 -4.17
C THR A 231 -7.19 -29.30 -4.50
N GLY A 232 -7.18 -28.35 -5.44
CA GLY A 232 -8.32 -27.47 -5.72
C GLY A 232 -8.65 -26.49 -4.59
N ARG A 233 -7.83 -26.43 -3.52
CA ARG A 233 -8.02 -25.53 -2.38
C ARG A 233 -7.38 -24.16 -2.63
N PRO A 234 -7.82 -23.09 -1.93
CA PRO A 234 -7.21 -21.77 -2.07
C PRO A 234 -5.72 -21.77 -1.72
N HIS A 235 -4.96 -20.87 -2.34
CA HIS A 235 -3.54 -20.70 -2.10
C HIS A 235 -3.28 -20.29 -0.64
N PRO A 236 -2.43 -21.01 0.13
CA PRO A 236 -2.30 -20.79 1.58
C PRO A 236 -1.91 -19.36 1.97
N MET A 237 -1.08 -18.70 1.16
CA MET A 237 -0.66 -17.32 1.44
C MET A 237 -1.77 -16.30 1.19
N GLU A 238 -2.71 -16.59 0.28
CA GLU A 238 -3.88 -15.74 0.02
C GLU A 238 -4.88 -15.86 1.17
N VAL A 239 -5.05 -17.08 1.71
CA VAL A 239 -5.86 -17.33 2.92
C VAL A 239 -5.26 -16.59 4.12
N ASP A 240 -3.94 -16.67 4.30
CA ASP A 240 -3.24 -15.94 5.36
C ASP A 240 -3.28 -14.42 5.14
N ALA A 241 -3.17 -13.94 3.90
CA ALA A 241 -3.30 -12.51 3.59
C ALA A 241 -4.74 -12.01 3.77
N GLY A 242 -5.72 -12.90 3.83
CA GLY A 242 -7.07 -12.63 4.31
C GLY A 242 -7.91 -11.83 3.32
N LEU A 243 -8.92 -12.48 2.75
CA LEU A 243 -10.17 -11.90 2.22
C LEU A 243 -11.24 -12.97 2.42
N SER A 244 -12.23 -12.74 3.28
CA SER A 244 -13.16 -13.81 3.70
C SER A 244 -14.12 -14.27 2.59
N ASP A 245 -14.23 -13.52 1.49
CA ASP A 245 -15.04 -13.83 0.31
C ASP A 245 -14.26 -14.54 -0.82
N GLY A 246 -12.99 -14.88 -0.58
CA GLY A 246 -12.16 -15.61 -1.54
C GLY A 246 -11.44 -14.75 -2.59
N GLY A 247 -11.48 -13.42 -2.47
CA GLY A 247 -10.66 -12.48 -3.24
C GLY A 247 -11.07 -12.24 -4.69
N TYR A 248 -10.89 -10.98 -5.14
CA TYR A 248 -10.95 -10.46 -6.52
C TYR A 248 -12.19 -10.78 -7.40
N ARG A 249 -13.32 -11.24 -6.85
CA ARG A 249 -14.56 -11.49 -7.61
C ARG A 249 -15.33 -10.22 -7.98
#